data_AF-A0A943M0L2-F1
#
_entry.id   AF-A0A943M0L2-F1
#
_cell.length_a   1.000
_cell.length_b   1.000
_cell.length_c   1.000
_cell.angle_alpha   90.00
_cell.angle_beta   90.00
_cell.angle_gamma   90.00
#
_symmetry.space_group_name_H-M   'P 1'
#
loop_
_entity.id
_entity.type
_entity.pdbx_description
1 polymer ?
#
loop_
_entity_poly.entity_id
_entity_poly.type
_entity_poly.pdbx_seq_one_letter_code
_entity_poly.pdbx_strand_id
1 'polypeptide(L)'
;MRTKDFIYYASAAVLLSVTTQVAQADEVATQAPSIAEGNHYQPATVADVLGGEASLIETPSSTVSAPAKQTSEVSSVAAVTSTASTNVSNSTTTVTSTSVATSNASSESVTASAHSTASEASNKAVSKPAKLTNSSDVPSTTLRVQPKTFIDVSSHNGDISVDDYRALARQGVGGVVVKLTEDTWYNNPKAPSQVRNAQIAGLQVSTYHFSRYTTEEEARAEARFYIEAAQRLNLPKSTVMVNDFEDSNMLPNINRNTQAWVNEMRKHGYNNLMFYTSASWLDENNLGYRGPVSTSQFGIENFWVAQYPSARLTATSAKNMRYNGKTGAWQFSATANLLPGKHGFDQSVDYTGRFTANVGIEADPTQGDLSGVISIVNNNPILGSFDVVVSNVKAPNGVGTVSVPIWSEINGQDDIIWYTADRQNNGTYTVNVKASAHKNSTGLYNVHLYYVQKDGQLTGVGGTTTQVFIGKAPEQLKPKASFAIENNNVNAGTFDAVITNISAPLGVKEVLVPSLSLENGQDDLIWHKATKQSDGSYRVTIKASEHKGNKG
;
A
#
# COMPACT_ATOMS: atom_id res chain seq x y z
N MET A 1 -46.66 -3.35 -6.95
CA MET A 1 -45.84 -4.05 -7.97
C MET A 1 -45.27 -3.03 -8.94
N ARG A 2 -43.96 -3.11 -9.23
CA ARG A 2 -43.34 -2.61 -10.47
C ARG A 2 -42.24 -3.62 -10.80
N THR A 3 -42.24 -4.14 -12.03
CA THR A 3 -41.15 -4.99 -12.52
C THR A 3 -39.85 -4.19 -12.59
N LYS A 4 -38.73 -4.87 -12.32
CA LYS A 4 -37.39 -4.42 -12.68
C LYS A 4 -36.80 -5.52 -13.54
N ASP A 5 -36.42 -5.17 -14.76
CA ASP A 5 -35.91 -6.13 -15.72
C ASP A 5 -34.47 -6.54 -15.36
N PHE A 6 -34.23 -7.84 -15.26
CA PHE A 6 -32.90 -8.38 -15.02
C PHE A 6 -32.12 -8.43 -16.34
N ILE A 7 -31.20 -7.48 -16.52
CA ILE A 7 -30.28 -7.47 -17.67
C ILE A 7 -29.24 -8.57 -17.46
N TYR A 8 -29.39 -9.67 -18.20
CA TYR A 8 -28.34 -10.68 -18.35
C TYR A 8 -27.17 -10.08 -19.14
N TYR A 9 -26.05 -9.83 -18.46
CA TYR A 9 -24.76 -9.64 -19.13
C TYR A 9 -24.19 -11.01 -19.49
N ALA A 10 -24.28 -11.40 -20.76
CA ALA A 10 -23.59 -12.56 -21.28
C ALA A 10 -22.08 -12.26 -21.39
N SER A 11 -21.25 -13.03 -20.68
CA SER A 11 -19.79 -12.89 -20.71
C SER A 11 -19.25 -13.20 -22.11
N ALA A 12 -18.66 -12.21 -22.77
CA ALA A 12 -17.97 -12.41 -24.05
C ALA A 12 -16.68 -13.22 -23.83
N ALA A 13 -16.52 -14.31 -24.59
CA ALA A 13 -15.32 -15.13 -24.52
C ALA A 13 -14.14 -14.41 -25.20
N VAL A 14 -13.11 -14.07 -24.41
CA VAL A 14 -11.87 -13.49 -24.92
C VAL A 14 -10.96 -14.60 -25.45
N LEU A 15 -10.85 -14.69 -26.77
CA LEU A 15 -9.89 -15.57 -27.44
C LEU A 15 -8.46 -15.00 -27.31
N LEU A 16 -7.65 -15.61 -26.44
CA LEU A 16 -6.22 -15.32 -26.34
C LEU A 16 -5.46 -15.99 -27.49
N SER A 17 -5.06 -15.20 -28.49
CA SER A 17 -4.18 -15.63 -29.57
C SER A 17 -2.74 -15.80 -29.06
N VAL A 18 -2.27 -17.05 -28.96
CA VAL A 18 -0.87 -17.35 -28.62
C VAL A 18 0.01 -17.13 -29.85
N THR A 19 0.70 -15.99 -29.91
CA THR A 19 1.74 -15.73 -30.91
C THR A 19 3.03 -16.46 -30.53
N THR A 20 3.34 -17.55 -31.22
CA THR A 20 4.62 -18.25 -31.11
C THR A 20 5.75 -17.41 -31.73
N GLN A 21 6.64 -16.85 -30.91
CA GLN A 21 7.92 -16.35 -31.42
C GLN A 21 8.81 -17.53 -31.80
N VAL A 22 9.02 -17.72 -33.09
CA VAL A 22 10.05 -18.63 -33.62
C VAL A 22 11.36 -17.86 -33.63
N ALA A 23 12.34 -18.29 -32.83
CA ALA A 23 13.71 -17.84 -32.97
C ALA A 23 14.32 -18.49 -34.22
N GLN A 24 14.61 -17.70 -35.25
CA GLN A 24 15.43 -18.15 -36.38
C GLN A 24 16.90 -18.04 -36.00
N ALA A 25 17.68 -19.09 -36.28
CA ALA A 25 19.13 -19.01 -36.31
C ALA A 25 19.54 -18.51 -37.70
N ASP A 26 20.38 -17.48 -37.75
CA ASP A 26 20.83 -16.86 -38.98
C ASP A 26 22.14 -17.53 -39.45
N GLU A 27 22.23 -17.86 -40.74
CA GLU A 27 23.33 -18.65 -41.32
C GLU A 27 24.25 -17.76 -42.15
N VAL A 28 25.49 -17.53 -41.68
CA VAL A 28 26.54 -16.84 -42.46
C VAL A 28 27.84 -17.62 -42.38
N ALA A 29 28.41 -17.92 -43.56
CA ALA A 29 29.46 -18.92 -43.71
C ALA A 29 30.87 -18.33 -43.91
N THR A 30 31.85 -19.01 -43.32
CA THR A 30 33.27 -19.12 -43.71
C THR A 30 34.12 -17.85 -43.97
N GLN A 31 35.15 -17.66 -43.14
CA GLN A 31 36.52 -17.69 -43.66
C GLN A 31 37.54 -18.14 -42.59
N ALA A 32 38.54 -18.89 -43.03
CA ALA A 32 39.70 -19.44 -42.30
C ALA A 32 40.94 -19.24 -43.21
N PRO A 33 42.21 -19.52 -42.82
CA PRO A 33 42.75 -20.21 -41.64
C PRO A 33 43.73 -19.29 -40.84
N SER A 34 44.69 -19.68 -40.00
CA SER A 34 45.37 -20.94 -39.60
C SER A 34 45.88 -20.78 -38.12
N ILE A 35 46.65 -21.63 -37.40
CA ILE A 35 47.56 -22.77 -37.68
C ILE A 35 47.30 -23.90 -36.63
N ALA A 36 47.97 -25.05 -36.77
CA ALA A 36 48.12 -26.16 -35.81
C ALA A 36 48.93 -25.74 -34.53
N GLU A 37 49.21 -26.58 -33.51
CA GLU A 37 49.23 -28.05 -33.31
C GLU A 37 48.72 -28.40 -31.88
N GLY A 38 48.35 -29.63 -31.49
CA GLY A 38 48.16 -30.90 -32.22
C GLY A 38 48.27 -32.13 -31.28
N ASN A 39 47.40 -33.15 -31.47
CA ASN A 39 47.52 -34.56 -30.99
C ASN A 39 47.52 -34.84 -29.46
N HIS A 40 47.05 -35.99 -28.93
CA HIS A 40 46.34 -37.15 -29.51
C HIS A 40 45.62 -38.01 -28.42
N TYR A 41 44.65 -38.83 -28.84
CA TYR A 41 44.19 -40.13 -28.28
C TYR A 41 43.83 -40.31 -26.77
N GLN A 42 42.52 -40.41 -26.50
CA GLN A 42 41.73 -41.65 -26.18
C GLN A 42 42.45 -43.03 -26.02
N PRO A 43 41.82 -44.14 -25.55
CA PRO A 43 40.38 -44.37 -25.25
C PRO A 43 40.00 -45.18 -23.97
N ALA A 44 38.74 -45.02 -23.52
CA ALA A 44 37.80 -46.07 -23.02
C ALA A 44 38.24 -47.01 -21.84
N THR A 45 37.51 -48.05 -21.39
CA THR A 45 36.30 -48.78 -21.88
C THR A 45 35.51 -49.48 -20.74
N VAL A 46 34.28 -49.95 -21.08
CA VAL A 46 33.32 -50.89 -20.41
C VAL A 46 33.88 -52.07 -19.57
N ALA A 47 33.10 -52.83 -18.75
CA ALA A 47 31.64 -52.91 -18.48
C ALA A 47 31.28 -53.55 -17.11
N ASP A 48 30.01 -53.38 -16.71
CA ASP A 48 29.03 -54.30 -16.08
C ASP A 48 29.44 -55.65 -15.43
N VAL A 49 28.67 -56.08 -14.40
CA VAL A 49 27.69 -57.21 -14.49
C VAL A 49 27.09 -57.58 -13.10
N LEU A 50 25.76 -57.53 -13.01
CA LEU A 50 24.80 -58.28 -12.17
C LEU A 50 25.09 -58.70 -10.70
N GLY A 51 24.20 -58.25 -9.80
CA GLY A 51 23.33 -59.18 -9.03
C GLY A 51 23.69 -59.54 -7.57
N GLY A 52 22.73 -60.15 -6.87
CA GLY A 52 22.93 -60.83 -5.57
C GLY A 52 22.10 -60.28 -4.40
N GLU A 53 21.30 -61.15 -3.78
CA GLU A 53 20.48 -60.83 -2.59
C GLU A 53 21.25 -60.95 -1.27
N ALA A 54 20.82 -60.16 -0.28
CA ALA A 54 20.66 -60.46 1.14
C ALA A 54 21.70 -61.33 1.93
N SER A 55 22.19 -60.72 3.03
CA SER A 55 22.00 -61.19 4.42
C SER A 55 23.25 -61.50 5.28
N LEU A 56 23.04 -61.31 6.60
CA LEU A 56 23.79 -61.76 7.79
C LEU A 56 25.17 -61.12 8.17
N ILE A 57 25.09 -60.26 9.20
CA ILE A 57 25.80 -60.35 10.51
C ILE A 57 27.34 -60.53 10.52
N GLU A 58 28.05 -59.54 11.09
CA GLU A 58 28.73 -59.71 12.40
C GLU A 58 29.03 -58.37 13.12
N THR A 59 29.13 -58.43 14.47
CA THR A 59 29.48 -57.32 15.38
C THR A 59 30.23 -57.87 16.59
N PRO A 60 31.26 -57.16 17.12
CA PRO A 60 31.15 -56.62 18.49
C PRO A 60 31.47 -55.11 18.55
N SER A 61 31.24 -54.35 19.63
CA SER A 61 31.34 -54.72 21.06
C SER A 61 30.41 -53.93 22.00
N SER A 62 30.44 -54.30 23.28
CA SER A 62 29.63 -53.83 24.43
C SER A 62 29.99 -52.39 24.91
N THR A 63 29.32 -51.71 25.86
CA THR A 63 28.81 -52.22 27.17
C THR A 63 27.75 -51.32 27.85
N VAL A 64 26.68 -51.97 28.34
CA VAL A 64 25.81 -51.74 29.54
C VAL A 64 26.16 -50.50 30.41
N SER A 65 25.23 -49.66 30.89
CA SER A 65 24.16 -50.01 31.86
C SER A 65 23.07 -48.95 32.09
N ALA A 66 21.92 -49.38 32.62
CA ALA A 66 20.89 -48.58 33.31
C ALA A 66 20.50 -49.27 34.63
N PRO A 67 19.75 -48.63 35.57
CA PRO A 67 18.33 -49.02 35.70
C PRO A 67 17.33 -47.95 36.23
N ALA A 68 16.05 -48.22 35.94
CA ALA A 68 14.74 -48.02 36.63
C ALA A 68 14.60 -47.22 37.98
N LYS A 69 13.40 -46.85 38.50
CA LYS A 69 12.06 -47.51 38.41
C LYS A 69 10.86 -46.65 38.95
N GLN A 70 9.67 -46.85 38.36
CA GLN A 70 8.29 -46.89 38.96
C GLN A 70 7.56 -45.71 39.66
N THR A 71 6.39 -45.32 39.09
CA THR A 71 5.00 -45.16 39.66
C THR A 71 4.74 -44.19 40.85
N SER A 72 3.52 -43.68 41.15
CA SER A 72 2.13 -44.18 40.90
C SER A 72 1.04 -43.07 40.84
N GLU A 73 -0.17 -43.44 40.37
CA GLU A 73 -1.57 -43.08 40.75
C GLU A 73 -1.93 -41.80 41.57
N VAL A 74 -3.16 -41.24 41.62
CA VAL A 74 -4.41 -41.09 40.80
C VAL A 74 -5.52 -40.55 41.75
N SER A 75 -6.63 -39.97 41.24
CA SER A 75 -7.84 -39.54 41.99
C SER A 75 -7.72 -38.29 42.89
N SER A 76 -8.79 -37.54 43.23
CA SER A 76 -10.22 -37.60 42.84
C SER A 76 -10.96 -36.25 42.96
N VAL A 77 -12.21 -36.23 42.48
CA VAL A 77 -13.18 -35.11 42.44
C VAL A 77 -13.47 -34.35 43.75
N ALA A 78 -13.83 -33.07 43.60
CA ALA A 78 -14.86 -32.39 44.41
C ALA A 78 -15.48 -31.23 43.60
N ALA A 79 -16.79 -30.99 43.74
CA ALA A 79 -17.50 -29.86 43.15
C ALA A 79 -18.41 -29.21 44.20
N VAL A 80 -18.62 -27.89 44.11
CA VAL A 80 -19.59 -27.15 44.94
C VAL A 80 -20.39 -26.20 44.06
N THR A 81 -21.71 -26.15 44.25
CA THR A 81 -22.65 -25.32 43.49
C THR A 81 -23.67 -24.67 44.43
N SER A 82 -23.86 -23.35 44.34
CA SER A 82 -25.09 -22.60 44.69
C SER A 82 -24.80 -21.09 44.49
N THR A 83 -25.60 -20.22 43.86
CA THR A 83 -27.06 -19.95 43.70
C THR A 83 -27.70 -19.02 44.75
N ALA A 84 -27.61 -17.71 44.50
CA ALA A 84 -28.65 -16.68 44.69
C ALA A 84 -28.24 -15.45 43.85
N SER A 85 -29.00 -14.80 42.95
CA SER A 85 -30.45 -14.68 42.64
C SER A 85 -31.28 -13.72 43.52
N THR A 86 -31.28 -12.43 43.17
CA THR A 86 -32.38 -11.47 43.47
C THR A 86 -32.58 -10.42 42.36
N ASN A 87 -33.58 -10.65 41.52
CA ASN A 87 -34.48 -9.75 40.77
C ASN A 87 -34.14 -8.25 40.54
N VAL A 88 -33.96 -7.92 39.25
CA VAL A 88 -34.87 -7.07 38.41
C VAL A 88 -35.62 -5.88 39.05
N SER A 89 -35.39 -4.69 38.49
CA SER A 89 -36.37 -3.66 38.10
C SER A 89 -35.69 -2.73 37.09
N ASN A 90 -35.85 -2.87 35.77
CA ASN A 90 -37.03 -2.59 34.94
C ASN A 90 -37.67 -1.20 35.17
N SER A 91 -37.48 -0.29 34.21
CA SER A 91 -38.38 0.84 33.93
C SER A 91 -38.09 1.41 32.53
N THR A 92 -38.73 0.82 31.51
CA THR A 92 -38.86 1.44 30.18
C THR A 92 -39.92 2.54 30.23
N THR A 93 -39.64 3.75 29.72
CA THR A 93 -40.73 4.61 29.21
C THR A 93 -40.31 5.56 28.09
N THR A 94 -41.04 5.47 26.98
CA THR A 94 -41.45 6.55 26.06
C THR A 94 -40.43 7.57 25.56
N VAL A 95 -40.05 7.37 24.29
CA VAL A 95 -40.12 8.43 23.26
C VAL A 95 -41.48 9.14 23.34
N THR A 96 -41.52 10.45 23.17
CA THR A 96 -42.76 11.16 22.80
C THR A 96 -42.44 12.23 21.76
N SER A 97 -42.91 12.01 20.54
CA SER A 97 -42.94 13.03 19.50
C SER A 97 -44.24 13.83 19.62
N THR A 98 -44.19 15.14 19.46
CA THR A 98 -45.39 15.95 19.24
C THR A 98 -45.05 17.06 18.27
N SER A 99 -45.78 17.11 17.15
CA SER A 99 -45.51 18.00 16.02
C SER A 99 -46.76 18.80 15.66
N VAL A 100 -46.70 20.11 15.90
CA VAL A 100 -47.54 21.12 15.21
C VAL A 100 -46.61 22.32 14.91
N ALA A 101 -46.87 23.03 13.81
CA ALA A 101 -45.92 23.96 13.21
C ALA A 101 -46.33 25.44 13.35
N THR A 102 -45.39 26.33 13.02
CA THR A 102 -45.56 27.78 12.74
C THR A 102 -46.08 28.66 13.89
N SER A 103 -45.59 29.88 14.13
CA SER A 103 -44.54 30.69 13.47
C SER A 103 -44.23 31.94 14.31
N ASN A 104 -43.00 32.47 14.28
CA ASN A 104 -42.69 33.78 13.70
C ASN A 104 -41.16 34.05 13.70
N ALA A 105 -40.69 35.07 13.01
CA ALA A 105 -39.28 35.44 12.95
C ALA A 105 -38.80 36.27 14.16
N SER A 106 -37.56 36.00 14.58
CA SER A 106 -36.70 36.94 15.32
C SER A 106 -35.26 36.75 14.85
N SER A 107 -34.64 37.81 14.37
CA SER A 107 -33.26 37.80 13.83
C SER A 107 -32.30 38.44 14.84
N GLU A 108 -31.37 37.66 15.40
CA GLU A 108 -30.27 38.20 16.20
C GLU A 108 -28.93 38.05 15.47
N SER A 109 -28.40 39.19 15.03
CA SER A 109 -27.06 39.30 14.44
C SER A 109 -26.01 39.46 15.55
N VAL A 110 -25.31 38.39 15.90
CA VAL A 110 -24.18 38.46 16.83
C VAL A 110 -22.90 38.81 16.08
N THR A 111 -22.58 40.11 16.00
CA THR A 111 -21.30 40.60 15.49
C THR A 111 -20.17 40.31 16.48
N ALA A 112 -19.32 39.33 16.17
CA ALA A 112 -18.05 39.15 16.87
C ALA A 112 -17.18 40.41 16.69
N SER A 113 -16.81 41.06 17.79
CA SER A 113 -16.12 42.35 17.75
C SER A 113 -14.63 42.20 17.46
N ALA A 114 -14.12 42.98 16.50
CA ALA A 114 -12.69 43.24 16.41
C ALA A 114 -12.25 44.06 17.64
N HIS A 115 -11.27 43.59 18.40
CA HIS A 115 -10.80 44.29 19.61
C HIS A 115 -9.42 44.94 19.39
N SER A 116 -9.45 46.15 18.84
CA SER A 116 -8.27 47.01 18.72
C SER A 116 -8.06 47.83 19.99
N THR A 117 -7.28 47.32 20.95
CA THR A 117 -6.85 48.10 22.11
C THR A 117 -5.69 49.03 21.74
N ALA A 118 -6.01 50.24 21.30
CA ALA A 118 -5.06 51.34 21.25
C ALA A 118 -4.94 51.96 22.66
N SER A 119 -3.72 52.04 23.19
CA SER A 119 -3.41 52.79 24.42
C SER A 119 -2.62 54.04 24.06
N GLU A 120 -3.24 55.22 24.17
CA GLU A 120 -2.56 56.49 23.93
C GLU A 120 -1.54 56.80 25.05
N ALA A 121 -0.35 57.25 24.66
CA ALA A 121 0.63 57.86 25.55
C ALA A 121 1.10 59.18 24.94
N SER A 122 1.21 60.23 25.76
CA SER A 122 1.24 61.61 25.27
C SER A 122 2.52 62.01 24.53
N ASN A 123 2.35 62.77 23.44
CA ASN A 123 3.43 63.31 22.62
C ASN A 123 4.36 64.26 23.39
N LYS A 124 5.69 64.11 23.22
CA LYS A 124 6.62 65.23 23.33
C LYS A 124 7.89 65.01 22.48
N ALA A 125 8.39 66.10 21.91
CA ALA A 125 9.59 66.22 21.06
C ALA A 125 9.56 65.45 19.73
N VAL A 126 9.40 66.20 18.63
CA VAL A 126 9.62 65.72 17.26
C VAL A 126 11.09 65.38 17.05
N SER A 127 11.36 64.21 16.49
CA SER A 127 12.59 63.99 15.71
C SER A 127 12.27 63.35 14.36
N LYS A 128 13.04 63.77 13.36
CA LYS A 128 12.90 63.46 11.93
C LYS A 128 12.80 61.93 11.67
N PRO A 129 11.94 61.45 10.76
CA PRO A 129 11.80 60.02 10.49
C PRO A 129 13.16 59.40 10.14
N ALA A 130 13.47 58.28 10.80
CA ALA A 130 14.74 57.59 10.63
C ALA A 130 14.91 57.14 9.17
N LYS A 131 16.09 57.40 8.62
CA LYS A 131 16.48 57.04 7.25
C LYS A 131 16.42 55.52 7.08
N LEU A 132 15.88 55.06 5.96
CA LEU A 132 15.98 53.66 5.52
C LEU A 132 17.44 53.19 5.56
N THR A 133 17.77 52.38 6.57
CA THR A 133 19.01 51.62 6.63
C THR A 133 18.76 50.25 6.03
N ASN A 134 19.22 50.03 4.80
CA ASN A 134 19.39 48.68 4.28
C ASN A 134 20.30 47.91 5.25
N SER A 135 19.84 46.77 5.76
CA SER A 135 20.64 45.88 6.60
C SER A 135 21.62 45.13 5.69
N SER A 136 22.77 45.76 5.41
CA SER A 136 23.77 45.30 4.44
C SER A 136 24.80 44.31 5.00
N ASP A 137 24.50 43.69 6.15
CA ASP A 137 25.46 42.89 6.95
C ASP A 137 25.08 41.39 7.03
N VAL A 138 24.56 40.81 5.95
CA VAL A 138 24.54 39.36 5.72
C VAL A 138 24.91 39.07 4.26
N PRO A 139 25.96 38.28 3.96
CA PRO A 139 26.25 37.82 2.61
C PRO A 139 25.07 37.03 1.99
N SER A 140 24.47 37.58 0.93
CA SER A 140 23.20 37.11 0.38
C SER A 140 23.34 35.89 -0.55
N THR A 141 23.82 34.75 -0.04
CA THR A 141 24.05 33.52 -0.84
C THR A 141 23.22 32.30 -0.46
N THR A 142 22.50 32.28 0.67
CA THR A 142 21.83 31.05 1.18
C THR A 142 20.34 31.13 1.49
N LEU A 143 19.74 32.31 1.67
CA LEU A 143 18.31 32.44 1.99
C LEU A 143 17.46 32.52 0.72
N ARG A 144 16.92 31.38 0.29
CA ARG A 144 16.27 31.18 -1.01
C ARG A 144 14.74 31.25 -0.90
N VAL A 145 14.21 32.47 -0.92
CA VAL A 145 12.76 32.75 -1.05
C VAL A 145 12.17 31.90 -2.18
N GLN A 146 11.17 31.08 -1.87
CA GLN A 146 10.61 30.16 -2.85
C GLN A 146 9.74 30.89 -3.87
N PRO A 147 9.67 30.41 -5.14
CA PRO A 147 8.93 31.09 -6.19
C PRO A 147 7.41 31.02 -5.95
N LYS A 148 6.92 29.92 -5.36
CA LYS A 148 5.51 29.72 -4.99
C LYS A 148 5.23 30.24 -3.58
N THR A 149 3.98 30.57 -3.32
CA THR A 149 3.43 30.77 -1.96
C THR A 149 2.79 29.48 -1.45
N PHE A 150 2.40 29.42 -0.19
CA PHE A 150 1.41 28.45 0.28
C PHE A 150 0.24 29.17 0.95
N ILE A 151 -0.84 28.43 1.18
CA ILE A 151 -1.97 28.87 1.98
C ILE A 151 -2.15 27.93 3.19
N ASP A 152 -2.97 28.34 4.14
CA ASP A 152 -3.49 27.44 5.17
C ASP A 152 -5.02 27.48 5.21
N VAL A 153 -5.62 26.38 5.67
CA VAL A 153 -7.08 26.16 5.63
C VAL A 153 -7.58 25.35 6.82
N SER A 154 -8.84 25.59 7.17
CA SER A 154 -9.58 24.90 8.23
C SER A 154 -11.02 24.63 7.79
N SER A 155 -11.88 24.20 8.73
CA SER A 155 -13.32 24.08 8.52
C SER A 155 -13.99 25.41 8.10
N HIS A 156 -13.42 26.57 8.48
CA HIS A 156 -13.95 27.89 8.12
C HIS A 156 -13.93 28.19 6.62
N ASN A 157 -12.99 27.59 5.87
CA ASN A 157 -12.94 27.71 4.41
C ASN A 157 -13.95 26.79 3.70
N GLY A 158 -14.64 25.91 4.44
CA GLY A 158 -15.62 24.97 3.91
C GLY A 158 -15.02 23.91 2.97
N ASP A 159 -15.82 23.49 1.99
CA ASP A 159 -15.40 22.54 0.96
C ASP A 159 -14.61 23.25 -0.15
N ILE A 160 -13.37 22.80 -0.32
CA ILE A 160 -12.45 23.25 -1.38
C ILE A 160 -12.31 22.08 -2.36
N SER A 161 -12.74 22.28 -3.60
CA SER A 161 -12.69 21.27 -4.65
C SER A 161 -11.28 21.10 -5.23
N VAL A 162 -11.08 20.03 -6.00
CA VAL A 162 -9.83 19.83 -6.76
C VAL A 162 -9.59 21.00 -7.73
N ASP A 163 -10.64 21.53 -8.36
CA ASP A 163 -10.50 22.64 -9.31
C ASP A 163 -10.32 24.01 -8.64
N ASP A 164 -10.85 24.21 -7.42
CA ASP A 164 -10.48 25.33 -6.56
C ASP A 164 -8.96 25.30 -6.26
N TYR A 165 -8.43 24.16 -5.84
CA TYR A 165 -6.99 23.99 -5.59
C TYR A 165 -6.14 24.12 -6.87
N ARG A 166 -6.61 23.68 -8.03
CA ARG A 166 -5.94 23.92 -9.33
C ARG A 166 -5.98 25.40 -9.73
N ALA A 167 -7.04 26.13 -9.41
CA ALA A 167 -7.12 27.58 -9.65
C ALA A 167 -6.18 28.36 -8.72
N LEU A 168 -6.02 27.91 -7.47
CA LEU A 168 -4.98 28.40 -6.55
C LEU A 168 -3.56 28.08 -7.07
N ALA A 169 -3.33 26.87 -7.59
CA ALA A 169 -2.04 26.46 -8.15
C ALA A 169 -1.61 27.35 -9.34
N ARG A 170 -2.55 27.68 -10.25
CA ARG A 170 -2.33 28.61 -11.37
C ARG A 170 -1.95 30.03 -10.91
N GLN A 171 -2.36 30.44 -9.71
CA GLN A 171 -1.99 31.74 -9.10
C GLN A 171 -0.65 31.69 -8.35
N GLY A 172 0.08 30.57 -8.40
CA GLY A 172 1.38 30.42 -7.75
C GLY A 172 1.31 29.95 -6.29
N VAL A 173 0.21 29.31 -5.88
CA VAL A 173 0.18 28.48 -4.65
C VAL A 173 0.86 27.14 -4.95
N GLY A 174 1.75 26.69 -4.06
CA GLY A 174 2.51 25.46 -4.17
C GLY A 174 2.16 24.39 -3.16
N GLY A 175 1.55 24.78 -2.05
CA GLY A 175 1.14 23.89 -0.99
C GLY A 175 0.00 24.45 -0.16
N VAL A 176 -0.52 23.61 0.73
CA VAL A 176 -1.55 23.95 1.70
C VAL A 176 -1.25 23.32 3.05
N VAL A 177 -1.41 24.08 4.13
CA VAL A 177 -1.41 23.57 5.51
C VAL A 177 -2.86 23.38 5.97
N VAL A 178 -3.27 22.14 6.25
CA VAL A 178 -4.64 21.83 6.67
C VAL A 178 -4.73 21.64 8.18
N LYS A 179 -5.64 22.35 8.87
CA LYS A 179 -5.96 22.08 10.28
C LYS A 179 -6.49 20.66 10.42
N LEU A 180 -5.85 19.79 11.20
CA LEU A 180 -6.41 18.47 11.52
C LEU A 180 -7.21 18.52 12.82
N THR A 181 -6.61 19.10 13.86
CA THR A 181 -7.11 19.01 15.24
C THR A 181 -6.93 20.33 15.99
N GLU A 182 -7.63 20.43 17.10
CA GLU A 182 -7.42 21.43 18.14
C GLU A 182 -7.63 20.77 19.50
N ASP A 183 -6.73 21.04 20.46
CA ASP A 183 -6.74 20.41 21.78
C ASP A 183 -6.79 18.86 21.64
N THR A 184 -7.57 18.19 22.47
CA THR A 184 -7.73 16.74 22.57
C THR A 184 -9.15 16.28 22.18
N TRP A 185 -9.98 17.21 21.69
CA TRP A 185 -11.40 16.97 21.41
C TRP A 185 -11.83 17.36 19.98
N TYR A 186 -11.25 18.40 19.36
CA TYR A 186 -11.67 18.85 18.03
C TYR A 186 -10.94 18.11 16.90
N ASN A 187 -11.70 17.53 15.96
CA ASN A 187 -11.19 17.11 14.66
C ASN A 187 -11.86 17.96 13.57
N ASN A 188 -11.10 18.49 12.62
CA ASN A 188 -11.64 19.24 11.47
C ASN A 188 -12.41 18.29 10.54
N PRO A 189 -13.75 18.39 10.41
CA PRO A 189 -14.54 17.49 9.57
C PRO A 189 -14.28 17.68 8.07
N LYS A 190 -13.61 18.77 7.67
CA LYS A 190 -13.22 19.05 6.28
C LYS A 190 -11.82 18.59 5.92
N ALA A 191 -10.99 18.22 6.90
CA ALA A 191 -9.61 17.78 6.66
C ALA A 191 -9.49 16.62 5.66
N PRO A 192 -10.33 15.55 5.69
CA PRO A 192 -10.19 14.43 4.75
C PRO A 192 -10.38 14.87 3.28
N SER A 193 -11.34 15.74 3.00
CA SER A 193 -11.57 16.29 1.66
C SER A 193 -10.54 17.35 1.27
N GLN A 194 -10.14 18.23 2.19
CA GLN A 194 -9.14 19.28 1.95
C GLN A 194 -7.76 18.67 1.61
N VAL A 195 -7.30 17.69 2.40
CA VAL A 195 -6.05 16.94 2.15
C VAL A 195 -6.11 16.21 0.80
N ARG A 196 -7.15 15.38 0.57
CA ARG A 196 -7.26 14.57 -0.65
C ARG A 196 -7.34 15.44 -1.91
N ASN A 197 -8.13 16.51 -1.89
CA ASN A 197 -8.31 17.37 -3.05
C ASN A 197 -7.04 18.17 -3.38
N ALA A 198 -6.28 18.59 -2.37
CA ALA A 198 -5.00 19.27 -2.56
C ALA A 198 -3.92 18.34 -3.14
N GLN A 199 -3.85 17.08 -2.67
CA GLN A 199 -2.98 16.05 -3.23
C GLN A 199 -3.29 15.80 -4.72
N ILE A 200 -4.58 15.64 -5.08
CA ILE A 200 -5.04 15.45 -6.47
C ILE A 200 -4.77 16.71 -7.33
N ALA A 201 -4.72 17.90 -6.73
CA ALA A 201 -4.35 19.14 -7.40
C ALA A 201 -2.82 19.33 -7.56
N GLY A 202 -1.99 18.41 -7.03
CA GLY A 202 -0.52 18.49 -7.12
C GLY A 202 0.12 19.51 -6.18
N LEU A 203 -0.59 19.92 -5.12
CA LEU A 203 -0.07 20.80 -4.07
C LEU A 203 0.67 19.99 -3.00
N GLN A 204 1.77 20.53 -2.48
CA GLN A 204 2.43 20.02 -1.28
C GLN A 204 1.47 20.14 -0.09
N VAL A 205 0.97 19.02 0.42
CA VAL A 205 0.20 19.03 1.67
C VAL A 205 1.13 19.05 2.87
N SER A 206 0.74 19.87 3.85
CA SER A 206 1.24 19.95 5.22
C SER A 206 0.04 20.05 6.15
N THR A 207 0.22 19.94 7.46
CA THR A 207 -0.88 20.05 8.41
C THR A 207 -0.55 20.89 9.62
N TYR A 208 -1.57 21.38 10.31
CA TYR A 208 -1.42 22.04 11.61
C TYR A 208 -2.39 21.53 12.67
N HIS A 209 -1.99 21.76 13.91
CA HIS A 209 -2.75 21.49 15.12
C HIS A 209 -2.74 22.74 15.99
N PHE A 210 -3.92 23.31 16.24
CA PHE A 210 -4.08 24.47 17.13
C PHE A 210 -4.00 23.96 18.57
N SER A 211 -2.96 24.37 19.27
CA SER A 211 -2.62 23.85 20.58
C SER A 211 -3.29 24.65 21.70
N ARG A 212 -3.54 24.01 22.85
CA ARG A 212 -4.07 24.66 24.06
C ARG A 212 -3.28 24.34 25.33
N TYR A 213 -2.27 23.47 25.24
CA TYR A 213 -1.54 22.94 26.39
C TYR A 213 -0.92 23.99 27.33
N THR A 214 -1.12 23.80 28.63
CA THR A 214 -0.52 24.59 29.72
C THR A 214 0.51 23.81 30.53
N THR A 215 0.56 22.48 30.34
CA THR A 215 1.47 21.54 31.00
C THR A 215 2.16 20.59 30.01
N GLU A 216 3.21 19.90 30.46
CA GLU A 216 3.90 18.89 29.65
C GLU A 216 3.04 17.69 29.24
N GLU A 217 2.06 17.26 30.05
CA GLU A 217 1.26 16.07 29.70
C GLU A 217 0.10 16.42 28.78
N GLU A 218 -0.51 17.60 28.91
CA GLU A 218 -1.42 18.16 27.90
C GLU A 218 -0.69 18.26 26.54
N ALA A 219 0.55 18.78 26.54
CA ALA A 219 1.37 18.88 25.34
C ALA A 219 1.67 17.52 24.69
N ARG A 220 1.79 16.45 25.49
CA ARG A 220 1.93 15.06 24.99
C ARG A 220 0.59 14.48 24.54
N ALA A 221 -0.51 14.81 25.20
CA ALA A 221 -1.86 14.36 24.82
C ALA A 221 -2.29 14.95 23.48
N GLU A 222 -2.11 16.27 23.30
CA GLU A 222 -2.35 16.99 22.05
C GLU A 222 -1.46 16.46 20.90
N ALA A 223 -0.17 16.22 21.16
CA ALA A 223 0.71 15.57 20.19
C ALA A 223 0.17 14.19 19.75
N ARG A 224 -0.22 13.32 20.70
CA ARG A 224 -0.77 11.98 20.40
C ARG A 224 -2.08 12.08 19.59
N PHE A 225 -2.98 12.98 19.96
CA PHE A 225 -4.26 13.18 19.27
C PHE A 225 -4.08 13.69 17.83
N TYR A 226 -3.16 14.63 17.62
CA TYR A 226 -2.77 15.10 16.29
C TYR A 226 -2.09 14.01 15.44
N ILE A 227 -1.23 13.19 16.05
CA ILE A 227 -0.63 12.01 15.43
C ILE A 227 -1.71 11.05 14.93
N GLU A 228 -2.70 10.73 15.76
CA GLU A 228 -3.81 9.85 15.36
C GLU A 228 -4.60 10.42 14.18
N ALA A 229 -4.89 11.73 14.18
CA ALA A 229 -5.57 12.38 13.07
C ALA A 229 -4.75 12.31 11.76
N ALA A 230 -3.43 12.47 11.83
CA ALA A 230 -2.54 12.29 10.68
C ALA A 230 -2.47 10.83 10.19
N GLN A 231 -2.50 9.87 11.11
CA GLN A 231 -2.54 8.44 10.78
C GLN A 231 -3.87 8.03 10.11
N ARG A 232 -5.02 8.54 10.59
CA ARG A 232 -6.35 8.32 9.97
C ARG A 232 -6.42 8.81 8.52
N LEU A 233 -5.54 9.72 8.12
CA LEU A 233 -5.42 10.27 6.76
C LEU A 233 -4.24 9.67 5.96
N ASN A 234 -3.59 8.61 6.47
CA ASN A 234 -2.39 8.00 5.89
C ASN A 234 -1.27 9.00 5.53
N LEU A 235 -1.12 10.09 6.30
CA LEU A 235 -0.10 11.09 6.03
C LEU A 235 1.32 10.54 6.31
N PRO A 236 2.27 10.66 5.35
CA PRO A 236 3.65 10.23 5.54
C PRO A 236 4.32 10.82 6.77
N LYS A 237 5.27 10.08 7.38
CA LYS A 237 6.10 10.60 8.50
C LYS A 237 6.98 11.79 8.11
N SER A 238 7.15 12.03 6.81
CA SER A 238 7.84 13.17 6.21
C SER A 238 6.96 14.42 6.03
N THR A 239 5.64 14.35 6.26
CA THR A 239 4.73 15.52 6.21
C THR A 239 5.16 16.59 7.20
N VAL A 240 5.10 17.88 6.82
CA VAL A 240 5.34 18.98 7.76
C VAL A 240 4.20 19.02 8.77
N MET A 241 4.53 18.77 10.04
CA MET A 241 3.59 18.82 11.15
C MET A 241 3.79 20.14 11.89
N VAL A 242 2.89 21.10 11.67
CA VAL A 242 2.91 22.39 12.37
C VAL A 242 2.27 22.25 13.76
N ASN A 243 2.97 22.74 14.78
CA ASN A 243 2.45 23.09 16.09
C ASN A 243 2.05 24.57 16.04
N ASP A 244 0.76 24.85 16.04
CA ASP A 244 0.20 26.19 16.07
C ASP A 244 -0.06 26.53 17.55
N PHE A 245 0.68 27.51 18.08
CA PHE A 245 0.56 27.96 19.47
C PHE A 245 0.41 29.48 19.52
N GLU A 246 -0.83 29.94 19.69
CA GLU A 246 -1.14 31.36 19.85
C GLU A 246 -2.18 31.66 20.94
N ASP A 247 -2.70 30.63 21.63
CA ASP A 247 -3.56 30.85 22.79
C ASP A 247 -2.75 31.36 23.99
N SER A 248 -3.09 32.56 24.49
CA SER A 248 -2.37 33.24 25.56
C SER A 248 -2.23 32.44 26.87
N ASN A 249 -3.06 31.43 27.11
CA ASN A 249 -2.94 30.55 28.27
C ASN A 249 -1.71 29.62 28.20
N MET A 250 -1.13 29.44 27.01
CA MET A 250 0.09 28.64 26.79
C MET A 250 1.39 29.37 27.18
N LEU A 251 1.35 30.69 27.36
CA LEU A 251 2.53 31.52 27.62
C LEU A 251 3.35 31.09 28.86
N PRO A 252 2.74 30.69 30.00
CA PRO A 252 3.47 30.15 31.15
C PRO A 252 4.15 28.81 30.79
N ASN A 253 5.47 28.74 30.97
CA ASN A 253 6.29 27.56 30.66
C ASN A 253 6.30 27.13 29.17
N ILE A 254 5.90 28.00 28.23
CA ILE A 254 5.74 27.66 26.80
C ILE A 254 6.89 26.81 26.23
N ASN A 255 8.14 27.23 26.39
CA ASN A 255 9.34 26.52 25.88
C ASN A 255 9.51 25.11 26.45
N ARG A 256 9.02 24.85 27.67
CA ARG A 256 9.08 23.53 28.33
C ARG A 256 7.95 22.63 27.82
N ASN A 257 6.74 23.16 27.72
CA ASN A 257 5.58 22.41 27.24
C ASN A 257 5.71 22.07 25.75
N THR A 258 6.11 23.03 24.91
CA THR A 258 6.40 22.80 23.48
C THR A 258 7.54 21.79 23.29
N GLN A 259 8.52 21.73 24.19
CA GLN A 259 9.55 20.68 24.14
C GLN A 259 8.98 19.28 24.44
N ALA A 260 8.01 19.17 25.35
CA ALA A 260 7.32 17.90 25.61
C ALA A 260 6.51 17.43 24.39
N TRP A 261 5.81 18.33 23.71
CA TRP A 261 5.14 18.08 22.42
C TRP A 261 6.13 17.58 21.35
N VAL A 262 7.24 18.31 21.17
CA VAL A 262 8.31 17.96 20.20
C VAL A 262 8.89 16.57 20.47
N ASN A 263 9.11 16.24 21.73
CA ASN A 263 9.67 14.95 22.13
C ASN A 263 8.69 13.80 21.86
N GLU A 264 7.40 13.99 22.08
CA GLU A 264 6.37 12.98 21.76
C GLU A 264 6.20 12.83 20.24
N MET A 265 6.16 13.93 19.48
CA MET A 265 6.07 13.88 18.00
C MET A 265 7.24 13.10 17.37
N ARG A 266 8.48 13.37 17.81
CA ARG A 266 9.68 12.67 17.32
C ARG A 266 9.70 11.19 17.72
N LYS A 267 9.26 10.85 18.93
CA LYS A 267 9.08 9.48 19.43
C LYS A 267 8.13 8.64 18.55
N HIS A 268 7.11 9.26 17.94
CA HIS A 268 6.21 8.62 16.97
C HIS A 268 6.65 8.78 15.50
N GLY A 269 7.89 9.20 15.27
CA GLY A 269 8.54 9.28 13.95
C GLY A 269 8.29 10.57 13.16
N TYR A 270 7.51 11.53 13.67
CA TYR A 270 7.29 12.81 13.00
C TYR A 270 8.42 13.78 13.36
N ASN A 271 9.39 13.88 12.45
CA ASN A 271 10.59 14.69 12.65
C ASN A 271 10.54 16.05 11.91
N ASN A 272 9.70 16.18 10.90
CA ASN A 272 9.53 17.40 10.10
C ASN A 272 8.58 18.40 10.80
N LEU A 273 9.03 18.94 11.94
CA LEU A 273 8.22 19.82 12.81
C LEU A 273 8.41 21.30 12.48
N MET A 274 7.34 22.07 12.54
CA MET A 274 7.34 23.53 12.35
C MET A 274 6.50 24.17 13.47
N PHE A 275 6.79 25.42 13.82
CA PHE A 275 6.18 26.15 14.93
C PHE A 275 5.51 27.42 14.41
N TYR A 276 4.18 27.51 14.51
CA TYR A 276 3.41 28.69 14.10
C TYR A 276 3.02 29.52 15.32
N THR A 277 3.25 30.84 15.22
CA THR A 277 2.93 31.84 16.23
C THR A 277 3.12 33.25 15.65
N SER A 278 2.58 34.27 16.31
CA SER A 278 2.86 35.68 15.98
C SER A 278 4.32 36.08 16.19
N ALA A 279 4.81 37.04 15.40
CA ALA A 279 6.15 37.62 15.55
C ALA A 279 6.44 38.21 16.95
N SER A 280 5.39 38.60 17.70
CA SER A 280 5.50 39.16 19.05
C SER A 280 5.91 38.14 20.11
N TRP A 281 5.74 36.84 19.84
CA TRP A 281 6.06 35.79 20.81
C TRP A 281 7.51 35.32 20.72
N LEU A 282 8.21 35.57 19.61
CA LEU A 282 9.58 35.12 19.40
C LEU A 282 10.60 36.01 20.12
N ASP A 283 11.65 35.41 20.68
CA ASP A 283 12.74 36.15 21.31
C ASP A 283 13.65 36.85 20.27
N GLU A 284 13.78 36.30 19.06
CA GLU A 284 14.34 36.99 17.89
C GLU A 284 13.22 37.43 16.93
N ASN A 285 12.99 38.75 16.85
CA ASN A 285 11.99 39.37 15.99
C ASN A 285 12.42 40.78 15.52
N ASN A 286 11.54 41.45 14.74
CA ASN A 286 11.77 42.79 14.17
C ASN A 286 11.01 43.94 14.88
N LEU A 287 10.42 43.68 16.06
CA LEU A 287 9.52 44.58 16.80
C LEU A 287 10.20 45.39 17.92
N GLY A 288 11.49 45.12 18.21
CA GLY A 288 12.29 45.88 19.17
C GLY A 288 12.19 45.43 20.64
N TYR A 289 11.48 44.33 20.93
CA TYR A 289 11.45 43.66 22.23
C TYR A 289 11.54 42.15 22.04
N ARG A 290 11.85 41.40 23.12
CA ARG A 290 11.98 39.93 23.07
C ARG A 290 10.70 39.28 23.58
N GLY A 291 10.08 38.42 22.78
CA GLY A 291 9.00 37.55 23.22
C GLY A 291 9.49 36.36 24.07
N PRO A 292 8.58 35.59 24.69
CA PRO A 292 8.94 34.50 25.60
C PRO A 292 9.43 33.21 24.92
N VAL A 293 9.24 33.04 23.61
CA VAL A 293 9.56 31.78 22.89
C VAL A 293 11.01 31.79 22.39
N SER A 294 11.79 30.79 22.82
CA SER A 294 13.21 30.66 22.49
C SER A 294 13.40 30.08 21.09
N THR A 295 13.68 30.96 20.13
CA THR A 295 13.98 30.58 18.74
C THR A 295 15.26 29.75 18.65
N SER A 296 16.23 29.98 19.53
CA SER A 296 17.48 29.21 19.61
C SER A 296 17.32 27.78 20.13
N GLN A 297 16.32 27.50 20.98
CA GLN A 297 16.01 26.14 21.44
C GLN A 297 15.40 25.28 20.32
N PHE A 298 14.56 25.89 19.47
CA PHE A 298 13.76 25.20 18.47
C PHE A 298 14.31 25.31 17.03
N GLY A 299 15.30 26.16 16.80
CA GLY A 299 15.83 26.53 15.47
C GLY A 299 14.93 27.57 14.81
N ILE A 300 15.48 28.76 14.51
CA ILE A 300 14.73 29.89 13.91
C ILE A 300 14.10 29.49 12.57
N GLU A 301 14.76 28.63 11.80
CA GLU A 301 14.32 28.06 10.53
C GLU A 301 13.16 27.05 10.64
N ASN A 302 12.76 26.69 11.86
CA ASN A 302 11.58 25.86 12.16
C ASN A 302 10.37 26.70 12.58
N PHE A 303 10.40 28.02 12.45
CA PHE A 303 9.24 28.88 12.69
C PHE A 303 8.53 29.29 11.40
N TRP A 304 7.20 29.31 11.46
CA TRP A 304 6.32 29.91 10.46
C TRP A 304 5.59 31.08 11.13
N VAL A 305 5.99 32.30 10.79
CA VAL A 305 5.65 33.48 11.62
C VAL A 305 4.44 34.23 11.05
N ALA A 306 3.46 34.55 11.89
CA ALA A 306 2.39 35.48 11.54
C ALA A 306 2.80 36.94 11.78
N GLN A 307 2.75 37.78 10.74
CA GLN A 307 2.95 39.23 10.85
C GLN A 307 2.36 39.98 9.63
N TYR A 308 1.44 40.92 9.87
CA TYR A 308 0.69 41.60 8.80
C TYR A 308 1.04 43.11 8.72
N PRO A 309 2.16 43.52 8.10
CA PRO A 309 2.59 44.92 8.04
C PRO A 309 1.73 45.79 7.11
N SER A 310 0.83 45.20 6.31
CA SER A 310 -0.15 45.93 5.50
C SER A 310 -1.31 45.02 5.09
N ALA A 311 -2.54 45.49 5.28
CA ALA A 311 -3.77 44.80 4.86
C ALA A 311 -3.97 44.72 3.32
N ARG A 312 -3.01 45.21 2.52
CA ARG A 312 -3.03 45.13 1.05
C ARG A 312 -1.71 44.58 0.47
N LEU A 313 -0.94 43.83 1.27
CA LEU A 313 0.34 43.29 0.83
C LEU A 313 0.14 42.15 -0.18
N THR A 314 0.75 42.25 -1.36
CA THR A 314 0.70 41.19 -2.38
C THR A 314 1.78 40.14 -2.15
N ALA A 315 1.57 38.91 -2.64
CA ALA A 315 2.58 37.84 -2.63
C ALA A 315 3.93 38.26 -3.25
N THR A 316 3.92 39.10 -4.30
CA THR A 316 5.14 39.64 -4.91
C THR A 316 5.82 40.65 -3.99
N SER A 317 5.05 41.54 -3.36
CA SER A 317 5.56 42.50 -2.37
C SER A 317 6.17 41.79 -1.16
N ALA A 318 5.51 40.76 -0.63
CA ALA A 318 5.99 39.96 0.49
C ALA A 318 7.32 39.25 0.17
N LYS A 319 7.40 38.55 -0.96
CA LYS A 319 8.65 37.89 -1.42
C LYS A 319 9.82 38.87 -1.62
N ASN A 320 9.53 40.12 -1.99
CA ASN A 320 10.54 41.18 -2.09
C ASN A 320 10.94 41.76 -0.73
N MET A 321 10.02 41.88 0.23
CA MET A 321 10.29 42.39 1.59
C MET A 321 11.14 41.43 2.44
N ARG A 322 11.02 40.11 2.24
CA ARG A 322 11.74 39.07 2.99
C ARG A 322 11.62 39.21 4.52
N TYR A 323 10.47 39.68 4.99
CA TYR A 323 10.20 39.86 6.42
C TYR A 323 10.23 38.51 7.14
N ASN A 324 10.86 38.47 8.31
CA ASN A 324 11.20 37.24 9.03
C ASN A 324 12.04 36.24 8.21
N GLY A 325 12.82 36.69 7.22
CA GLY A 325 13.53 35.85 6.24
C GLY A 325 14.60 34.88 6.75
N LYS A 326 14.89 34.85 8.06
CA LYS A 326 15.68 33.78 8.71
C LYS A 326 14.83 32.54 9.07
N THR A 327 13.51 32.70 9.11
CA THR A 327 12.56 31.68 9.58
C THR A 327 12.18 30.70 8.47
N GLY A 328 11.44 29.66 8.81
CA GLY A 328 10.96 28.65 7.85
C GLY A 328 9.98 29.23 6.82
N ALA A 329 9.07 30.10 7.29
CA ALA A 329 8.04 30.74 6.48
C ALA A 329 7.45 32.01 7.16
N TRP A 330 6.72 32.83 6.40
CA TRP A 330 6.03 34.04 6.88
C TRP A 330 4.60 34.11 6.34
N GLN A 331 3.59 34.03 7.22
CA GLN A 331 2.19 34.35 6.92
C GLN A 331 2.03 35.88 6.90
N PHE A 332 1.69 36.42 5.73
CA PHE A 332 1.75 37.87 5.47
C PHE A 332 0.37 38.50 5.23
N SER A 333 -0.67 37.67 5.07
CA SER A 333 -2.08 38.07 5.00
C SER A 333 -2.98 36.96 5.53
N ALA A 334 -4.01 37.33 6.29
CA ALA A 334 -5.11 36.46 6.74
C ALA A 334 -6.45 36.77 6.00
N THR A 335 -6.37 37.41 4.82
CA THR A 335 -7.54 37.94 4.09
C THR A 335 -7.39 37.88 2.57
N ALA A 336 -6.52 37.02 2.04
CA ALA A 336 -6.26 36.95 0.60
C ALA A 336 -7.46 36.34 -0.16
N ASN A 337 -8.20 37.18 -0.89
CA ASN A 337 -9.31 36.75 -1.74
C ASN A 337 -8.77 36.15 -3.05
N LEU A 338 -8.35 34.88 -2.99
CA LEU A 338 -7.75 34.14 -4.11
C LEU A 338 -8.79 33.40 -4.98
N LEU A 339 -10.03 33.23 -4.51
CA LEU A 339 -11.11 32.56 -5.25
C LEU A 339 -12.44 33.34 -5.07
N PRO A 340 -13.04 33.89 -6.15
CA PRO A 340 -14.28 34.64 -6.06
C PRO A 340 -15.42 33.85 -5.40
N GLY A 341 -16.05 34.45 -4.39
CA GLY A 341 -17.20 33.85 -3.68
C GLY A 341 -16.85 32.78 -2.64
N LYS A 342 -15.56 32.50 -2.39
CA LYS A 342 -15.09 31.66 -1.28
C LYS A 342 -14.74 32.53 -0.06
N HIS A 343 -14.49 31.88 1.08
CA HIS A 343 -13.84 32.52 2.23
C HIS A 343 -12.45 33.05 1.83
N GLY A 344 -11.95 34.05 2.55
CA GLY A 344 -10.56 34.50 2.42
C GLY A 344 -9.57 33.37 2.74
N PHE A 345 -8.39 33.45 2.14
CA PHE A 345 -7.27 32.55 2.44
C PHE A 345 -6.18 33.27 3.21
N ASP A 346 -5.60 32.56 4.14
CA ASP A 346 -4.36 32.95 4.77
C ASP A 346 -3.22 32.57 3.81
N GLN A 347 -2.29 33.50 3.56
CA GLN A 347 -1.25 33.34 2.53
C GLN A 347 0.14 33.60 3.09
N SER A 348 1.06 32.71 2.72
CA SER A 348 2.41 32.63 3.27
C SER A 348 3.51 32.56 2.21
N VAL A 349 4.65 33.16 2.53
CA VAL A 349 5.92 32.97 1.81
C VAL A 349 6.68 31.81 2.47
N ASP A 350 7.18 30.89 1.66
CA ASP A 350 8.10 29.83 2.09
C ASP A 350 9.55 30.26 1.84
N TYR A 351 10.42 30.08 2.84
CA TYR A 351 11.86 30.38 2.75
C TYR A 351 12.73 29.12 2.70
N THR A 352 12.18 27.94 3.04
CA THR A 352 12.93 26.67 3.17
C THR A 352 12.60 25.66 2.08
N GLY A 353 11.44 25.79 1.43
CA GLY A 353 10.89 24.81 0.49
C GLY A 353 10.01 23.75 1.15
N ARG A 354 9.95 23.70 2.49
CA ARG A 354 9.23 22.66 3.24
C ARG A 354 7.73 22.64 2.95
N PHE A 355 7.15 23.79 2.59
CA PHE A 355 5.72 23.93 2.26
C PHE A 355 5.43 23.99 0.75
N THR A 356 6.42 24.21 -0.12
CA THR A 356 6.17 24.58 -1.52
C THR A 356 7.06 23.91 -2.58
N ALA A 357 8.14 23.23 -2.18
CA ALA A 357 9.08 22.63 -3.13
C ALA A 357 8.50 21.44 -3.89
N ASN A 358 7.33 20.91 -3.48
CA ASN A 358 6.84 19.59 -3.83
C ASN A 358 7.94 18.55 -3.62
N VAL A 359 8.33 18.32 -2.36
CA VAL A 359 9.18 17.18 -2.00
C VAL A 359 8.46 15.95 -2.52
N GLY A 360 9.09 15.27 -3.48
CA GLY A 360 8.37 14.50 -4.48
C GLY A 360 7.30 13.62 -3.88
N ILE A 361 6.06 13.73 -4.38
CA ILE A 361 5.06 12.69 -4.17
C ILE A 361 5.76 11.39 -4.59
N GLU A 362 5.92 10.44 -3.66
CA GLU A 362 6.34 9.10 -4.04
C GLU A 362 5.31 8.61 -5.06
N ALA A 363 5.72 8.62 -6.33
CA ALA A 363 4.82 8.35 -7.45
C ALA A 363 4.19 6.99 -7.16
N ASP A 364 2.86 7.00 -6.96
CA ASP A 364 2.15 5.93 -6.27
C ASP A 364 2.65 4.58 -6.79
N PRO A 365 3.22 3.71 -5.93
CA PRO A 365 3.84 2.48 -6.41
C PRO A 365 2.83 1.57 -7.12
N THR A 366 1.52 1.81 -6.95
CA THR A 366 0.41 1.16 -7.66
C THR A 366 -0.17 1.97 -8.82
N GLN A 367 0.37 3.14 -9.16
CA GLN A 367 -0.01 3.90 -10.35
C GLN A 367 0.87 3.53 -11.56
N GLY A 368 0.25 3.43 -12.73
CA GLY A 368 0.87 3.04 -14.00
C GLY A 368 -0.15 2.36 -14.93
N ASP A 369 0.32 1.81 -16.04
CA ASP A 369 -0.53 1.02 -16.94
C ASP A 369 -1.15 -0.18 -16.21
N LEU A 370 -2.40 -0.52 -16.53
CA LEU A 370 -3.18 -1.52 -15.81
C LEU A 370 -2.50 -2.91 -15.87
N SER A 371 -2.03 -3.42 -14.73
CA SER A 371 -1.43 -4.74 -14.65
C SER A 371 -1.61 -5.42 -13.29
N GLY A 372 -1.56 -6.75 -13.31
CA GLY A 372 -1.62 -7.60 -12.13
C GLY A 372 -1.42 -9.05 -12.52
N VAL A 373 -0.62 -9.79 -11.76
CA VAL A 373 -0.34 -11.21 -11.99
C VAL A 373 -0.85 -12.02 -10.81
N ILE A 374 -1.80 -12.92 -11.07
CA ILE A 374 -2.38 -13.83 -10.08
C ILE A 374 -1.56 -15.13 -10.06
N SER A 375 -0.96 -15.45 -8.91
CA SER A 375 -0.28 -16.71 -8.66
C SER A 375 -1.02 -17.49 -7.57
N ILE A 376 -1.22 -18.80 -7.77
CA ILE A 376 -1.80 -19.69 -6.77
C ILE A 376 -0.67 -20.50 -6.14
N VAL A 377 -0.54 -20.44 -4.82
CA VAL A 377 0.52 -21.09 -4.05
C VAL A 377 -0.06 -21.85 -2.85
N ASN A 378 0.76 -22.65 -2.17
CA ASN A 378 0.41 -23.37 -0.93
C ASN A 378 -0.87 -24.24 -1.02
N ASN A 379 -1.25 -24.69 -2.23
CA ASN A 379 -2.43 -25.52 -2.44
C ASN A 379 -2.28 -26.87 -1.71
N ASN A 380 -3.09 -27.04 -0.65
CA ASN A 380 -3.06 -28.15 0.27
C ASN A 380 -4.30 -29.05 0.04
N PRO A 381 -4.15 -30.18 -0.69
CA PRO A 381 -5.26 -31.06 -1.03
C PRO A 381 -5.78 -31.91 0.15
N ILE A 382 -5.12 -31.86 1.31
CA ILE A 382 -5.57 -32.51 2.54
C ILE A 382 -6.56 -31.60 3.27
N LEU A 383 -6.22 -30.32 3.42
CA LEU A 383 -7.04 -29.33 4.13
C LEU A 383 -8.06 -28.60 3.25
N GLY A 384 -7.92 -28.65 1.92
CA GLY A 384 -8.72 -27.85 1.00
C GLY A 384 -8.46 -26.36 1.15
N SER A 385 -7.19 -25.95 1.15
CA SER A 385 -6.80 -24.54 1.26
C SER A 385 -5.74 -24.16 0.25
N PHE A 386 -5.76 -22.93 -0.24
CA PHE A 386 -4.72 -22.37 -1.10
C PHE A 386 -4.56 -20.87 -0.83
N ASP A 387 -3.39 -20.33 -1.17
CA ASP A 387 -3.15 -18.88 -1.10
C ASP A 387 -3.15 -18.30 -2.51
N VAL A 388 -3.83 -17.17 -2.67
CA VAL A 388 -3.71 -16.30 -3.86
C VAL A 388 -2.66 -15.24 -3.56
N VAL A 389 -1.68 -15.08 -4.43
CA VAL A 389 -0.70 -13.99 -4.39
C VAL A 389 -0.88 -13.13 -5.63
N VAL A 390 -1.14 -11.84 -5.44
CA VAL A 390 -1.21 -10.85 -6.52
C VAL A 390 0.07 -10.02 -6.54
N SER A 391 0.74 -9.97 -7.68
CA SER A 391 1.98 -9.21 -7.89
C SER A 391 1.88 -8.28 -9.11
N ASN A 392 2.87 -7.39 -9.28
CA ASN A 392 2.89 -6.34 -10.31
C ASN A 392 1.60 -5.49 -10.36
N VAL A 393 1.13 -5.05 -9.19
CA VAL A 393 -0.16 -4.34 -9.02
C VAL A 393 -0.05 -2.89 -9.47
N LYS A 394 -0.69 -2.56 -10.61
CA LYS A 394 -0.72 -1.22 -11.22
C LYS A 394 -2.10 -0.87 -11.78
N ALA A 395 -2.52 0.38 -11.66
CA ALA A 395 -3.72 0.94 -12.30
C ALA A 395 -3.56 2.44 -12.64
N PRO A 396 -4.23 2.98 -13.68
CA PRO A 396 -4.00 4.35 -14.15
C PRO A 396 -4.21 5.45 -13.11
N ASN A 397 -5.17 5.27 -12.21
CA ASN A 397 -5.52 6.22 -11.13
C ASN A 397 -4.99 5.77 -9.75
N GLY A 398 -4.10 4.78 -9.72
CA GLY A 398 -3.59 4.14 -8.49
C GLY A 398 -4.60 3.19 -7.83
N VAL A 399 -4.11 2.19 -7.12
CA VAL A 399 -4.96 1.16 -6.48
C VAL A 399 -5.27 1.56 -5.03
N GLY A 400 -6.56 1.65 -4.69
CA GLY A 400 -7.04 1.84 -3.32
C GLY A 400 -7.32 0.51 -2.62
N THR A 401 -7.80 -0.51 -3.33
CA THR A 401 -8.06 -1.85 -2.78
C THR A 401 -7.89 -2.91 -3.87
N VAL A 402 -7.23 -4.02 -3.52
CA VAL A 402 -7.17 -5.23 -4.35
C VAL A 402 -8.29 -6.17 -3.89
N SER A 403 -9.20 -6.54 -4.79
CA SER A 403 -10.29 -7.47 -4.49
C SER A 403 -10.25 -8.69 -5.39
N VAL A 404 -10.49 -9.85 -4.79
CA VAL A 404 -10.31 -11.16 -5.39
C VAL A 404 -11.60 -11.97 -5.17
N PRO A 405 -12.60 -11.88 -6.07
CA PRO A 405 -13.74 -12.77 -6.06
C PRO A 405 -13.34 -14.20 -6.46
N ILE A 406 -13.80 -15.16 -5.66
CA ILE A 406 -13.49 -16.59 -5.77
C ILE A 406 -14.78 -17.39 -5.62
N TRP A 407 -14.97 -18.40 -6.47
CA TRP A 407 -16.07 -19.39 -6.40
C TRP A 407 -15.64 -20.73 -7.00
N SER A 408 -16.33 -21.82 -6.66
CA SER A 408 -16.17 -23.11 -7.32
C SER A 408 -17.14 -23.27 -8.49
N GLU A 409 -16.81 -24.07 -9.50
CA GLU A 409 -17.76 -24.39 -10.58
C GLU A 409 -18.93 -25.29 -10.14
N ILE A 410 -18.92 -25.78 -8.90
CA ILE A 410 -19.96 -26.66 -8.37
C ILE A 410 -21.23 -25.84 -8.11
N ASN A 411 -22.25 -26.06 -8.95
CA ASN A 411 -23.49 -25.26 -9.00
C ASN A 411 -23.30 -23.79 -9.48
N GLY A 412 -22.14 -23.47 -10.07
CA GLY A 412 -21.81 -22.11 -10.51
C GLY A 412 -21.45 -21.18 -9.36
N GLN A 413 -21.69 -19.87 -9.51
CA GLN A 413 -21.31 -18.83 -8.52
C GLN A 413 -22.15 -18.84 -7.21
N ASP A 414 -22.67 -19.99 -6.81
CA ASP A 414 -23.54 -20.13 -5.63
C ASP A 414 -22.75 -19.99 -4.30
N ASP A 415 -21.43 -20.17 -4.33
CA ASP A 415 -20.49 -20.07 -3.20
C ASP A 415 -19.49 -18.89 -3.31
N ILE A 416 -19.79 -17.88 -4.14
CA ILE A 416 -18.88 -16.76 -4.42
C ILE A 416 -18.60 -15.89 -3.18
N ILE A 417 -17.31 -15.66 -2.90
CA ILE A 417 -16.82 -14.76 -1.85
C ILE A 417 -15.90 -13.71 -2.47
N TRP A 418 -16.19 -12.44 -2.19
CA TRP A 418 -15.35 -11.30 -2.58
C TRP A 418 -14.33 -11.01 -1.48
N TYR A 419 -13.11 -11.54 -1.63
CA TYR A 419 -12.03 -11.24 -0.69
C TYR A 419 -11.45 -9.84 -0.94
N THR A 420 -11.01 -9.18 0.13
CA THR A 420 -10.04 -8.08 0.07
C THR A 420 -8.67 -8.68 0.34
N ALA A 421 -7.67 -8.36 -0.48
CA ALA A 421 -6.34 -8.95 -0.37
C ALA A 421 -5.42 -8.11 0.53
N ASP A 422 -4.72 -8.77 1.46
CA ASP A 422 -3.85 -8.14 2.45
C ASP A 422 -2.51 -7.74 1.83
N ARG A 423 -2.15 -6.46 1.92
CA ARG A 423 -0.91 -5.94 1.33
C ARG A 423 0.33 -6.36 2.13
N GLN A 424 1.28 -6.96 1.44
CA GLN A 424 2.54 -7.44 1.99
C GLN A 424 3.66 -6.40 1.88
N ASN A 425 4.71 -6.55 2.71
CA ASN A 425 5.85 -5.62 2.77
C ASN A 425 6.64 -5.53 1.45
N ASN A 426 6.67 -6.61 0.66
CA ASN A 426 7.30 -6.66 -0.67
C ASN A 426 6.44 -6.06 -1.80
N GLY A 427 5.25 -5.52 -1.48
CA GLY A 427 4.33 -4.94 -2.46
C GLY A 427 3.39 -5.92 -3.16
N THR A 428 3.47 -7.23 -2.88
CA THR A 428 2.40 -8.17 -3.29
C THR A 428 1.19 -8.06 -2.38
N TYR A 429 0.08 -8.67 -2.75
CA TYR A 429 -1.13 -8.78 -1.93
C TYR A 429 -1.53 -10.26 -1.82
N THR A 430 -2.11 -10.68 -0.70
CA THR A 430 -2.43 -12.10 -0.47
C THR A 430 -3.87 -12.33 0.00
N VAL A 431 -4.40 -13.51 -0.31
CA VAL A 431 -5.67 -14.03 0.23
C VAL A 431 -5.46 -15.49 0.61
N ASN A 432 -5.76 -15.86 1.86
CA ASN A 432 -5.84 -17.26 2.27
C ASN A 432 -7.27 -17.79 2.05
N VAL A 433 -7.41 -18.82 1.24
CA VAL A 433 -8.70 -19.39 0.82
C VAL A 433 -8.86 -20.79 1.42
N LYS A 434 -10.07 -21.11 1.87
CA LYS A 434 -10.44 -22.43 2.41
C LYS A 434 -11.74 -22.90 1.78
N ALA A 435 -11.75 -24.13 1.28
CA ALA A 435 -12.93 -24.78 0.73
C ALA A 435 -14.08 -24.83 1.74
N SER A 436 -13.80 -24.88 3.05
CA SER A 436 -14.82 -24.81 4.10
C SER A 436 -15.59 -23.48 4.17
N ALA A 437 -15.06 -22.39 3.61
CA ALA A 437 -15.83 -21.16 3.37
C ALA A 437 -16.72 -21.30 2.13
N HIS A 438 -16.22 -21.96 1.09
CA HIS A 438 -16.93 -22.31 -0.15
C HIS A 438 -17.65 -23.67 -0.03
N LYS A 439 -18.46 -23.84 1.03
CA LYS A 439 -19.35 -25.02 1.29
C LYS A 439 -18.68 -26.42 1.35
N ASN A 440 -17.35 -26.50 1.35
CA ASN A 440 -16.54 -27.69 1.12
C ASN A 440 -16.62 -28.23 -0.32
N SER A 441 -16.97 -27.39 -1.30
CA SER A 441 -16.91 -27.71 -2.73
C SER A 441 -15.49 -28.15 -3.14
N THR A 442 -15.37 -29.28 -3.85
CA THR A 442 -14.11 -29.74 -4.45
C THR A 442 -14.25 -29.80 -5.96
N GLY A 443 -13.27 -29.26 -6.69
CA GLY A 443 -13.38 -29.09 -8.14
C GLY A 443 -12.49 -27.96 -8.64
N LEU A 444 -12.85 -27.43 -9.81
CA LEU A 444 -12.26 -26.21 -10.34
C LEU A 444 -12.80 -25.00 -9.58
N TYR A 445 -11.91 -24.13 -9.13
CA TYR A 445 -12.21 -22.83 -8.54
C TYR A 445 -11.74 -21.73 -9.49
N ASN A 446 -12.56 -20.71 -9.67
CA ASN A 446 -12.20 -19.49 -10.39
C ASN A 446 -11.66 -18.46 -9.39
N VAL A 447 -10.63 -17.73 -9.80
CA VAL A 447 -9.99 -16.68 -9.01
C VAL A 447 -9.83 -15.46 -9.92
N HIS A 448 -10.70 -14.48 -9.74
CA HIS A 448 -10.71 -13.24 -10.53
C HIS A 448 -10.01 -12.11 -9.77
N LEU A 449 -9.54 -11.09 -10.50
CA LEU A 449 -8.83 -9.94 -9.94
C LEU A 449 -9.48 -8.63 -10.38
N TYR A 450 -9.84 -7.81 -9.40
CA TYR A 450 -10.33 -6.45 -9.58
C TYR A 450 -9.55 -5.47 -8.69
N TYR A 451 -9.38 -4.25 -9.18
CA TYR A 451 -8.92 -3.12 -8.38
C TYR A 451 -10.06 -2.13 -8.16
N VAL A 452 -10.25 -1.70 -6.91
CA VAL A 452 -10.90 -0.42 -6.62
C VAL A 452 -9.80 0.63 -6.71
N GLN A 453 -9.85 1.49 -7.73
CA GLN A 453 -8.89 2.56 -7.93
C GLN A 453 -9.14 3.73 -6.94
N LYS A 454 -8.16 4.63 -6.77
CA LYS A 454 -8.24 5.73 -5.77
C LYS A 454 -9.24 6.84 -6.11
N ASP A 455 -9.83 6.81 -7.30
CA ASP A 455 -11.01 7.59 -7.69
C ASP A 455 -12.34 6.93 -7.28
N GLY A 456 -12.33 5.64 -6.95
CA GLY A 456 -13.50 4.80 -6.66
C GLY A 456 -13.94 3.89 -7.82
N GLN A 457 -13.25 3.89 -8.95
CA GLN A 457 -13.58 3.04 -10.09
C GLN A 457 -13.22 1.57 -9.82
N LEU A 458 -14.17 0.66 -10.00
CA LEU A 458 -13.90 -0.78 -10.04
C LEU A 458 -13.41 -1.18 -11.44
N THR A 459 -12.23 -1.78 -11.52
CA THR A 459 -11.57 -2.16 -12.79
C THR A 459 -11.20 -3.64 -12.75
N GLY A 460 -11.66 -4.42 -13.73
CA GLY A 460 -11.26 -5.82 -13.89
C GLY A 460 -9.86 -5.91 -14.51
N VAL A 461 -9.03 -6.80 -13.97
CA VAL A 461 -7.61 -6.93 -14.33
C VAL A 461 -7.33 -8.26 -15.04
N GLY A 462 -7.97 -9.34 -14.59
CA GLY A 462 -7.81 -10.68 -15.15
C GLY A 462 -8.45 -11.75 -14.27
N GLY A 463 -8.17 -13.01 -14.60
CA GLY A 463 -8.62 -14.17 -13.83
C GLY A 463 -7.80 -15.42 -14.14
N THR A 464 -7.87 -16.40 -13.26
CA THR A 464 -7.24 -17.72 -13.39
C THR A 464 -8.10 -18.78 -12.69
N THR A 465 -7.71 -20.05 -12.79
CA THR A 465 -8.40 -21.17 -12.15
C THR A 465 -7.44 -22.08 -11.40
N THR A 466 -7.89 -22.70 -10.31
CA THR A 466 -7.13 -23.72 -9.57
C THR A 466 -7.99 -24.93 -9.23
N GLN A 467 -7.38 -26.10 -9.10
CA GLN A 467 -8.07 -27.32 -8.70
C GLN A 467 -7.93 -27.53 -7.18
N VAL A 468 -9.05 -27.73 -6.49
CA VAL A 468 -9.12 -27.85 -5.03
C VAL A 468 -9.66 -29.22 -4.62
N PHE A 469 -8.99 -29.86 -3.65
CA PHE A 469 -9.37 -31.15 -3.07
C PHE A 469 -9.37 -31.07 -1.53
N ILE A 470 -10.14 -31.94 -0.90
CA ILE A 470 -10.15 -32.15 0.56
C ILE A 470 -9.81 -33.62 0.84
N GLY A 471 -9.00 -33.88 1.86
CA GLY A 471 -8.64 -35.22 2.31
C GLY A 471 -7.82 -36.06 1.32
N LYS A 472 -7.18 -35.46 0.32
CA LYS A 472 -6.33 -36.15 -0.67
C LYS A 472 -4.85 -35.93 -0.37
N ALA A 473 -4.11 -37.02 -0.19
CA ALA A 473 -2.65 -36.96 -0.12
C ALA A 473 -2.04 -36.72 -1.52
N PRO A 474 -0.87 -36.04 -1.64
CA PRO A 474 -0.21 -35.83 -2.93
C PRO A 474 0.00 -37.12 -3.74
N GLU A 475 0.30 -38.23 -3.06
CA GLU A 475 0.48 -39.58 -3.62
C GLU A 475 -0.76 -40.14 -4.32
N GLN A 476 -1.95 -39.64 -3.94
CA GLN A 476 -3.23 -39.99 -4.57
C GLN A 476 -3.52 -39.14 -5.81
N LEU A 477 -2.82 -38.00 -5.99
CA LEU A 477 -2.98 -37.10 -7.13
C LEU A 477 -1.90 -37.31 -8.22
N LYS A 478 -0.80 -37.99 -7.90
CA LYS A 478 0.25 -38.38 -8.86
C LYS A 478 -0.33 -39.25 -9.99
N PRO A 479 -0.17 -38.87 -11.28
CA PRO A 479 -0.58 -39.70 -12.41
C PRO A 479 0.07 -41.08 -12.39
N LYS A 480 -0.67 -42.10 -12.84
CA LYS A 480 -0.21 -43.49 -13.00
C LYS A 480 -0.74 -44.05 -14.31
N ALA A 481 0.02 -44.93 -14.94
CA ALA A 481 -0.37 -45.65 -16.15
C ALA A 481 0.40 -46.99 -16.24
N SER A 482 -0.09 -47.90 -17.07
CA SER A 482 0.65 -49.04 -17.57
C SER A 482 1.23 -48.72 -18.96
N PHE A 483 2.42 -49.24 -19.26
CA PHE A 483 3.10 -49.08 -20.55
C PHE A 483 3.40 -50.45 -21.14
N ALA A 484 3.17 -50.60 -22.45
CA ALA A 484 3.48 -51.81 -23.20
C ALA A 484 4.03 -51.45 -24.59
N ILE A 485 4.83 -52.35 -25.16
CA ILE A 485 5.20 -52.33 -26.58
C ILE A 485 4.37 -53.39 -27.31
N GLU A 486 3.71 -52.99 -28.38
CA GLU A 486 2.90 -53.85 -29.26
C GLU A 486 3.38 -53.75 -30.71
N ASN A 487 2.87 -54.63 -31.58
CA ASN A 487 3.01 -54.54 -33.04
C ASN A 487 4.46 -54.37 -33.55
N ASN A 488 5.45 -54.90 -32.82
CA ASN A 488 6.87 -54.82 -33.19
C ASN A 488 7.13 -55.58 -34.50
N ASN A 489 7.36 -54.81 -35.57
CA ASN A 489 7.63 -55.29 -36.91
C ASN A 489 9.10 -55.01 -37.27
N VAL A 490 9.94 -56.01 -37.00
CA VAL A 490 11.40 -55.97 -37.22
C VAL A 490 11.77 -55.70 -38.70
N ASN A 491 10.90 -56.09 -39.64
CA ASN A 491 11.13 -55.89 -41.08
C ASN A 491 10.84 -54.44 -41.52
N ALA A 492 9.85 -53.79 -40.91
CA ALA A 492 9.56 -52.37 -41.14
C ALA A 492 10.38 -51.43 -40.26
N GLY A 493 10.99 -51.95 -39.18
CA GLY A 493 11.66 -51.15 -38.17
C GLY A 493 10.68 -50.30 -37.35
N THR A 494 9.50 -50.83 -37.02
CA THR A 494 8.43 -50.07 -36.35
C THR A 494 7.84 -50.83 -35.16
N PHE A 495 7.45 -50.12 -34.10
CA PHE A 495 6.68 -50.67 -32.98
C PHE A 495 5.67 -49.66 -32.45
N ASP A 496 4.61 -50.13 -31.80
CA ASP A 496 3.65 -49.28 -31.10
C ASP A 496 4.02 -49.18 -29.62
N ALA A 497 4.17 -47.96 -29.11
CA ALA A 497 4.12 -47.70 -27.68
C ALA A 497 2.65 -47.47 -27.26
N VAL A 498 2.20 -48.22 -26.26
CA VAL A 498 0.79 -48.27 -25.83
C VAL A 498 0.67 -48.01 -24.34
N ILE A 499 -0.16 -47.04 -23.98
CA ILE A 499 -0.32 -46.55 -22.62
C ILE A 499 -1.76 -46.78 -22.18
N THR A 500 -1.94 -47.60 -21.15
CA THR A 500 -3.24 -48.08 -20.63
C THR A 500 -3.36 -47.80 -19.13
N ASN A 501 -4.52 -48.11 -18.53
CA ASN A 501 -4.77 -47.96 -17.09
C ASN A 501 -4.46 -46.55 -16.53
N ILE A 502 -4.70 -45.51 -17.34
CA ILE A 502 -4.30 -44.14 -17.02
C ILE A 502 -5.20 -43.56 -15.92
N SER A 503 -4.63 -43.40 -14.73
CA SER A 503 -5.24 -42.72 -13.58
C SER A 503 -4.53 -41.39 -13.35
N ALA A 504 -5.11 -40.31 -13.87
CA ALA A 504 -4.63 -38.94 -13.66
C ALA A 504 -5.77 -38.06 -13.09
N PRO A 505 -5.85 -37.86 -11.76
CA PRO A 505 -6.96 -37.13 -11.12
C PRO A 505 -7.06 -35.63 -11.47
N LEU A 506 -6.03 -35.08 -12.12
CA LEU A 506 -6.01 -33.70 -12.66
C LEU A 506 -6.38 -33.64 -14.15
N GLY A 507 -6.76 -34.77 -14.75
CA GLY A 507 -6.93 -34.93 -16.19
C GLY A 507 -5.61 -35.24 -16.93
N VAL A 508 -5.71 -35.43 -18.25
CA VAL A 508 -4.58 -35.69 -19.16
C VAL A 508 -4.64 -34.69 -20.30
N LYS A 509 -3.66 -33.79 -20.39
CA LYS A 509 -3.53 -32.85 -21.52
C LYS A 509 -3.02 -33.55 -22.77
N GLU A 510 -1.95 -34.33 -22.62
CA GLU A 510 -1.31 -35.13 -23.67
C GLU A 510 -0.47 -36.24 -23.02
N VAL A 511 -0.13 -37.27 -23.81
CA VAL A 511 0.84 -38.31 -23.44
C VAL A 511 1.98 -38.23 -24.44
N LEU A 512 3.21 -38.09 -23.94
CA LEU A 512 4.43 -38.06 -24.73
C LEU A 512 5.27 -39.30 -24.39
N VAL A 513 5.78 -39.97 -25.42
CA VAL A 513 6.64 -41.15 -25.30
C VAL A 513 8.04 -40.76 -25.79
N PRO A 514 9.07 -40.81 -24.93
CA PRO A 514 10.45 -40.68 -25.39
C PRO A 514 10.91 -42.00 -26.00
N SER A 515 11.59 -41.93 -27.14
CA SER A 515 12.41 -43.02 -27.69
C SER A 515 13.76 -42.48 -28.15
N LEU A 516 14.74 -43.36 -28.15
CA LEU A 516 16.16 -43.11 -28.41
C LEU A 516 16.82 -44.46 -28.73
N SER A 517 17.94 -44.45 -29.44
CA SER A 517 18.79 -45.64 -29.58
C SER A 517 19.92 -45.63 -28.54
N LEU A 518 20.45 -46.81 -28.22
CA LEU A 518 21.63 -46.98 -27.38
C LEU A 518 22.93 -46.73 -28.17
N GLU A 519 22.86 -46.82 -29.50
CA GLU A 519 23.94 -46.48 -30.41
C GLU A 519 24.37 -45.00 -30.23
N ASN A 520 25.68 -44.74 -30.31
CA ASN A 520 26.31 -43.41 -30.19
C ASN A 520 25.99 -42.59 -28.92
N GLY A 521 25.37 -43.18 -27.89
CA GLY A 521 25.16 -42.56 -26.59
C GLY A 521 23.90 -41.69 -26.49
N GLN A 522 22.77 -42.15 -27.03
CA GLN A 522 21.46 -41.49 -26.93
C GLN A 522 21.37 -40.15 -27.68
N ASP A 523 22.13 -40.01 -28.77
CA ASP A 523 22.27 -38.76 -29.54
C ASP A 523 21.07 -38.47 -30.50
N ASP A 524 19.96 -39.17 -30.31
CA ASP A 524 18.79 -39.22 -31.20
C ASP A 524 17.43 -39.29 -30.46
N LEU A 525 17.36 -38.79 -29.22
CA LEU A 525 16.13 -38.72 -28.42
C LEU A 525 15.02 -37.93 -29.12
N ILE A 526 13.87 -38.58 -29.36
CA ILE A 526 12.66 -37.96 -29.92
C ILE A 526 11.48 -38.17 -28.96
N TRP A 527 10.62 -37.14 -28.85
CA TRP A 527 9.39 -37.18 -28.05
C TRP A 527 8.16 -37.34 -28.96
N HIS A 528 7.62 -38.56 -28.98
CA HIS A 528 6.47 -38.94 -29.80
C HIS A 528 5.15 -38.64 -29.08
N LYS A 529 4.28 -37.83 -29.69
CA LYS A 529 2.96 -37.50 -29.12
C LYS A 529 1.96 -38.61 -29.39
N ALA A 530 1.49 -39.26 -28.33
CA ALA A 530 0.55 -40.37 -28.44
C ALA A 530 -0.89 -39.90 -28.65
N THR A 531 -1.60 -40.61 -29.54
CA THR A 531 -2.99 -40.34 -29.91
C THR A 531 -3.92 -41.17 -29.05
N LYS A 532 -4.92 -40.51 -28.44
CA LYS A 532 -5.94 -41.18 -27.63
C LYS A 532 -6.83 -42.06 -28.51
N GLN A 533 -7.02 -43.30 -28.09
CA GLN A 533 -7.85 -44.30 -28.75
C GLN A 533 -9.28 -44.32 -28.17
N SER A 534 -10.20 -45.02 -28.85
CA SER A 534 -11.61 -45.13 -28.45
C SER A 534 -11.83 -45.92 -27.15
N ASP A 535 -10.92 -46.81 -26.77
CA ASP A 535 -10.90 -47.53 -25.50
C ASP A 535 -10.33 -46.70 -24.32
N GLY A 536 -9.84 -45.48 -24.60
CA GLY A 536 -9.21 -44.60 -23.62
C GLY A 536 -7.71 -44.78 -23.45
N SER A 537 -7.09 -45.77 -24.11
CA SER A 537 -5.63 -45.90 -24.19
C SER A 537 -5.01 -44.76 -25.03
N TYR A 538 -3.70 -44.62 -24.99
CA TYR A 538 -2.94 -43.74 -25.89
C TYR A 538 -1.91 -44.59 -26.64
N ARG A 539 -1.81 -44.40 -27.97
CA ARG A 539 -0.90 -45.17 -28.85
C ARG A 539 -0.06 -44.23 -29.72
N VAL A 540 1.19 -44.60 -29.96
CA VAL A 540 2.02 -44.04 -31.04
C VAL A 540 2.91 -45.09 -31.66
N THR A 541 2.99 -45.11 -32.99
CA THR A 541 3.95 -45.92 -33.74
C THR A 541 5.27 -45.15 -33.85
N ILE A 542 6.35 -45.75 -33.39
CA ILE A 542 7.73 -45.23 -33.44
C ILE A 542 8.49 -45.99 -34.53
N LYS A 543 9.39 -45.31 -35.26
CA LYS A 543 10.15 -45.91 -36.37
C LYS A 543 11.67 -45.76 -36.18
N ALA A 544 12.41 -46.83 -36.41
CA ALA A 544 13.87 -46.83 -36.45
C ALA A 544 14.44 -45.83 -37.48
N SER A 545 13.69 -45.52 -38.54
CA SER A 545 14.05 -44.48 -39.53
C SER A 545 14.08 -43.06 -38.95
N GLU A 546 13.38 -42.81 -37.84
CA GLU A 546 13.39 -41.52 -37.11
C GLU A 546 14.65 -41.47 -36.22
N HIS A 547 15.09 -42.62 -35.71
CA HIS A 547 16.33 -42.86 -34.95
C HIS A 547 17.53 -43.21 -35.86
N LYS A 548 17.76 -42.40 -36.90
CA LYS A 548 18.90 -42.49 -37.86
C LYS A 548 19.03 -43.83 -38.64
N GLY A 549 18.12 -44.78 -38.45
CA GLY A 549 18.21 -46.15 -38.98
C GLY A 549 18.84 -47.16 -37.99
N ASN A 550 19.18 -46.71 -36.79
CA ASN A 550 19.77 -47.50 -35.70
C ASN A 550 18.80 -48.61 -35.24
N LYS A 551 19.33 -49.69 -34.66
CA LYS A 551 18.54 -50.91 -34.33
C LYS A 551 18.73 -51.42 -32.90
N GLY A 552 19.59 -50.78 -32.10
CA GLY A 552 19.80 -51.07 -30.67
C GLY A 552 19.20 -50.03 -29.74
#